data_AF-A0A4Q3J7I0-F1
#
_entry.id   AF-A0A4Q3J7I0-F1
#
_cell.length_a   1.000
_cell.length_b   1.000
_cell.length_c   1.000
_cell.angle_alpha   90.00
_cell.angle_beta   90.00
_cell.angle_gamma   90.00
#
_symmetry.space_group_name_H-M   'P 1'
#
loop_
_entity.id
_entity.type
_entity.pdbx_description
1 polymer ?
#
loop_
_entity_poly.entity_id
_entity_poly.type
_entity_poly.pdbx_seq_one_letter_code
_entity_poly.pdbx_strand_id
1 'polypeptide(L)' 'MRQTYLLARDHLEQAAAILKGPDNHTTELRSIVQRTIALMMEYERAASRPGGNIVDFSDYWVHKQMN' A
#
# COMPACT_ATOMS: atom_id res chain seq x y z
N MET A 1 2.62 7.55 -14.62
CA MET A 1 1.84 6.51 -13.88
C MET A 1 1.65 6.83 -12.40
N ARG A 2 2.65 7.35 -11.66
CA ARG A 2 2.53 7.60 -10.19
C ARG A 2 1.36 8.50 -9.78
N GLN A 3 1.04 9.54 -10.56
CA GLN A 3 -0.12 10.41 -10.29
C GLN A 3 -1.46 9.67 -10.34
N THR A 4 -1.69 8.85 -11.38
CA THR A 4 -2.93 8.07 -11.52
C THR A 4 -3.11 7.08 -10.38
N TYR A 5 -2.02 6.46 -9.94
CA TYR A 5 -2.03 5.56 -8.80
C TYR A 5 -2.41 6.27 -7.48
N LEU A 6 -1.81 7.43 -7.20
CA LEU A 6 -2.12 8.21 -6.00
C LEU A 6 -3.58 8.68 -5.99
N LEU A 7 -4.10 9.13 -7.14
CA LEU A 7 -5.48 9.53 -7.27
C LEU A 7 -6.46 8.36 -7.06
N ALA A 8 -6.15 7.19 -7.62
CA ALA A 8 -6.97 6.00 -7.41
C ALA A 8 -6.98 5.56 -5.93
N ARG A 9 -5.84 5.66 -5.24
CA ARG A 9 -5.76 5.36 -3.81
C ARG A 9 -6.61 6.34 -2.99
N ASP A 10 -6.52 7.64 -3.27
CA ASP A 10 -7.33 8.66 -2.60
C ASP A 10 -8.84 8.41 -2.75
N HIS A 11 -9.30 8.08 -3.96
CA HIS A 11 -10.70 7.71 -4.20
C HIS A 11 -11.14 6.49 -3.38
N LEU A 12 -10.28 5.49 -3.22
CA LEU A 12 -10.58 4.31 -2.40
C LEU A 12 -10.60 4.65 -0.90
N GLU A 13 -9.66 5.48 -0.41
CA GLU A 13 -9.66 5.96 0.98
C GLU A 13 -10.94 6.74 1.29
N GLN A 14 -11.38 7.60 0.36
CA GLN A 14 -12.65 8.31 0.46
C GLN A 14 -13.85 7.34 0.44
N ALA A 15 -13.86 6.34 -0.44
CA ALA A 15 -14.93 5.33 -0.48
C ALA A 15 -15.04 4.56 0.85
N ALA A 16 -13.90 4.14 1.43
CA ALA A 16 -13.88 3.47 2.73
C ALA A 16 -14.44 4.36 3.85
N ALA A 17 -14.18 5.68 3.80
CA ALA A 17 -14.71 6.65 4.75
C ALA A 17 -16.22 6.88 4.60
N ILE A 18 -16.76 6.80 3.37
CA ILE A 18 -18.19 6.99 3.08
C ILE A 18 -19.01 5.74 3.42
N LEU A 19 -18.45 4.54 3.19
CA LEU A 19 -19.09 3.27 3.48
C LEU A 19 -19.30 3.13 4.99
N LYS A 20 -20.43 3.64 5.49
CA LYS A 20 -20.87 3.60 6.89
C LYS A 20 -22.23 2.92 6.92
N GLY A 21 -22.38 1.94 7.80
CA GLY A 21 -23.59 1.13 7.86
C GLY A 21 -23.29 -0.21 8.53
N PRO A 22 -24.24 -0.76 9.32
CA PRO A 22 -24.08 -2.05 9.96
C PRO A 22 -24.46 -3.22 9.04
N ASP A 23 -24.97 -2.95 7.83
CA ASP A 23 -25.39 -4.01 6.92
C ASP A 23 -24.18 -4.80 6.38
N ASN A 24 -24.42 -6.08 6.11
CA ASN A 24 -23.37 -7.01 5.70
C ASN A 24 -22.75 -6.59 4.36
N HIS A 25 -23.53 -6.00 3.46
CA HIS A 25 -23.06 -5.61 2.14
C HIS A 25 -22.11 -4.41 2.21
N THR A 26 -22.46 -3.37 2.97
CA THR A 26 -21.60 -2.22 3.25
C THR A 26 -20.32 -2.64 3.97
N THR A 27 -20.41 -3.58 4.91
CA THR A 27 -19.24 -4.11 5.64
C THR A 27 -18.32 -4.90 4.72
N GLU A 28 -18.88 -5.75 3.87
CA GLU A 28 -18.14 -6.52 2.88
C GLU A 28 -17.46 -5.60 1.85
N LEU A 29 -18.19 -4.61 1.33
CA LEU A 29 -17.65 -3.64 0.39
C LEU A 29 -16.52 -2.81 1.01
N ARG A 30 -16.68 -2.38 2.28
CA ARG A 30 -15.60 -1.69 3.01
C ARG A 30 -14.35 -2.57 3.13
N SER A 31 -14.52 -3.85 3.45
CA SER A 31 -13.42 -4.82 3.53
C SER A 31 -12.70 -5.00 2.20
N ILE A 32 -13.44 -5.09 1.09
CA ILE A 32 -12.87 -5.16 -0.27
C ILE A 32 -12.04 -3.91 -0.57
N VAL A 33 -12.58 -2.72 -0.31
CA VAL A 33 -11.88 -1.44 -0.55
C VAL A 33 -10.58 -1.37 0.28
N GLN A 34 -10.63 -1.73 1.56
CA GLN A 34 -9.46 -1.72 2.44
C GLN A 34 -8.37 -2.70 1.96
N ARG A 35 -8.75 -3.90 1.53
CA ARG A 35 -7.82 -4.88 0.95
C ARG A 35 -7.18 -4.37 -0.33
N THR A 36 -7.95 -3.71 -1.20
CA THR A 36 -7.43 -3.12 -2.42
C THR A 36 -6.40 -2.02 -2.13
N ILE A 37 -6.66 -1.14 -1.16
CA ILE A 37 -5.68 -0.12 -0.73
C ILE A 37 -4.39 -0.78 -0.22
N ALA A 38 -4.51 -1.85 0.58
CA ALA A 38 -3.34 -2.58 1.07
C ALA A 38 -2.50 -3.19 -0.07
N LEU A 39 -3.16 -3.83 -1.05
CA LEU A 39 -2.49 -4.39 -2.23
C LEU A 39 -1.83 -3.31 -3.09
N MET A 40 -2.47 -2.16 -3.25
CA MET A 40 -1.88 -1.02 -3.94
C MET A 40 -0.59 -0.58 -3.26
N MET A 41 -0.62 -0.37 -1.94
CA MET A 41 0.58 0.01 -1.17
C MET A 41 1.70 -1.02 -1.27
N GLU A 42 1.36 -2.32 -1.26
CA GLU A 42 2.33 -3.39 -1.47
C GLU A 42 2.94 -3.34 -2.87
N TYR A 43 2.12 -3.14 -3.91
CA TYR A 43 2.59 -2.99 -5.29
C TYR A 43 3.53 -1.79 -5.44
N GLU A 44 3.20 -0.63 -4.87
CA GLU A 44 4.09 0.54 -4.90
C GLU A 44 5.41 0.25 -4.18
N ARG A 45 5.37 -0.44 -3.04
CA ARG A 45 6.58 -0.87 -2.32
C ARG A 45 7.42 -1.83 -3.15
N ALA A 46 6.80 -2.82 -3.78
CA ALA A 46 7.48 -3.80 -4.64
C ALA A 46 8.07 -3.14 -5.89
N ALA A 47 7.34 -2.21 -6.53
CA ALA A 47 7.80 -1.43 -7.68
C ALA A 47 8.93 -0.44 -7.31
N SER A 48 8.98 0.01 -6.06
CA SER A 48 10.05 0.88 -5.55
C SER A 48 11.30 0.10 -5.12
N ARG A 49 11.25 -1.24 -5.04
CA ARG A 49 12.46 -2.05 -4.80
C ARG A 49 13.32 -2.02 -6.07
N PRO A 50 14.62 -1.72 -5.97
CA PRO A 50 15.52 -1.83 -7.11
C PRO A 50 15.49 -3.28 -7.62
N GLY A 51 15.12 -3.47 -8.89
CA GLY A 51 15.11 -4.79 -9.51
C GLY A 51 16.54 -5.27 -9.78
N GLY A 52 16.95 -6.34 -9.08
CA GLY A 52 18.15 -7.12 -9.40
C GLY A 52 19.45 -6.56 -8.84
N ASN A 53 20.15 -7.38 -8.04
CA ASN A 53 21.55 -7.27 -7.57
C ASN A 53 22.04 -5.94 -6.96
N ILE A 54 21.18 -4.93 -6.81
CA ILE A 54 21.52 -3.68 -6.15
C ILE A 54 21.24 -3.87 -4.67
N VAL A 55 22.31 -4.09 -3.90
CA VAL A 55 22.28 -4.01 -2.44
C VAL A 55 22.03 -2.56 -2.07
N ASP A 56 20.94 -2.29 -1.37
CA ASP A 56 20.75 -0.99 -0.72
C ASP A 56 21.80 -0.86 0.39
N PHE A 57 22.78 0.02 0.20
CA PHE A 57 23.82 0.25 1.21
C PHE A 57 23.26 0.79 2.52
N SER A 58 22.04 1.31 2.53
CA SER A 58 21.34 1.72 3.76
C SER A 58 21.13 0.54 4.72
N ASP A 59 20.86 -0.67 4.19
CA ASP A 59 20.74 -1.89 4.99
C ASP A 59 22.11 -2.42 5.48
N TYR A 60 23.18 -2.16 4.71
CA TYR A 60 24.54 -2.59 5.06
C TYR A 60 25.09 -1.90 6.33
N TRP A 61 24.70 -0.65 6.58
CA TRP A 61 25.16 0.10 7.75
C TRP A 61 24.48 -0.32 9.07
N VAL A 62 23.25 -0.85 9.01
CA VAL A 62 22.52 -1.31 10.20
C VAL A 62 23.17 -2.56 10.79
N HIS A 63 23.71 -3.45 9.96
CA HIS A 63 24.37 -4.68 10.42
C HIS A 63 25.79 -4.47 10.99
N LYS A 64 26.41 -3.30 10.74
CA LYS A 64 27.80 -3.02 11.14
C LYS A 64 27.93 -2.33 12.50
N GLN A 65 26.83 -1.94 13.15
CA GLN A 65 26.84 -1.35 14.49
C GLN A 65 26.54 -2.35 15.63
N MET A 66 26.31 -3.63 15.33
CA MET A 66 26.05 -4.67 16.32
C MET A 66 27.17 -5.73 16.44
N ASN A 67 28.39 -5.41 16.00
CA ASN A 67 29.57 -6.25 16.22
C ASN A 67 30.82 -5.41 16.49
#